data_AF-A0A916VT81-F1
#
_entry.id   AF-A0A916VT81-F1
#
_cell.length_a   1.000
_cell.length_b   1.000
_cell.length_c   1.000
_cell.angle_alpha   90.00
_cell.angle_beta   90.00
_cell.angle_gamma   90.00
#
_symmetry.space_group_name_H-M   'P 1'
#
loop_
_entity.id
_entity.type
_entity.pdbx_description
1 polymer ?
#
loop_
_entity_poly.entity_id
_entity_poly.type
_entity_poly.pdbx_seq_one_letter_code
_entity_poly.pdbx_strand_id
1 'polypeptide(L)'
;MEKKELEKPLIYSTGAKQTGGSYTYYPPGWGRWQIPPVEPITYWDEADRIPIPLLLAALAQASYQGATIVAGTHEDLSWVGRFVRLKVRTIRFHRLTPETILAWAEKRIQAVTLPEVKQVGLKLDRADIEPIVANAGASWREVATYLHIWAARIAIAGNRQQGTGNREER
;
A
#
# COMPACT_ATOMS: atom_id res chain seq x y z
N MET A 1 -29.10 6.11 -41.68
CA MET A 1 -28.19 7.10 -41.06
C MET A 1 -28.07 6.72 -39.60
N GLU A 2 -27.05 5.94 -39.29
CA GLU A 2 -26.87 5.26 -38.00
C GLU A 2 -26.12 6.21 -37.05
N LYS A 3 -26.77 6.64 -35.96
CA LYS A 3 -26.14 7.50 -34.96
C LYS A 3 -25.22 6.61 -34.10
N LYS A 4 -23.92 6.68 -34.35
CA LYS A 4 -22.89 6.16 -33.44
C LYS A 4 -22.97 6.92 -32.12
N GLU A 5 -23.42 6.24 -31.07
CA GLU A 5 -23.19 6.68 -29.69
C GLU A 5 -21.68 6.72 -29.45
N LEU A 6 -21.14 7.92 -29.24
CA LEU A 6 -19.80 8.09 -28.71
C LEU A 6 -19.80 7.57 -27.27
N GLU A 7 -19.16 6.43 -27.04
CA GLU A 7 -18.73 6.00 -25.71
C GLU A 7 -17.90 7.13 -25.08
N LYS A 8 -18.47 7.75 -24.05
CA LYS A 8 -17.73 8.71 -23.22
C LYS A 8 -16.60 7.96 -22.52
N PRO A 9 -15.37 8.48 -22.53
CA PRO A 9 -14.27 7.85 -21.81
C PRO A 9 -14.61 7.76 -20.32
N LEU A 10 -14.37 6.59 -19.73
CA LEU A 10 -14.39 6.38 -18.29
C LEU A 10 -13.35 7.33 -17.67
N ILE A 11 -13.80 8.51 -17.23
CA ILE A 11 -13.01 9.36 -16.37
C ILE A 11 -12.86 8.59 -15.07
N TYR A 12 -11.65 8.11 -14.79
CA TYR A 12 -11.31 7.57 -13.48
C TYR A 12 -11.63 8.64 -12.43
N SER A 13 -12.75 8.45 -11.74
CA SER A 13 -13.05 9.17 -10.50
C SER A 13 -11.88 8.93 -9.55
N THR A 14 -11.08 9.96 -9.31
CA THR A 14 -10.07 10.08 -8.25
C THR A 14 -10.69 10.16 -6.85
N GLY A 15 -11.85 9.52 -6.67
CA GLY A 15 -12.51 9.30 -5.41
C GLY A 15 -12.77 7.81 -5.26
N ALA A 16 -11.81 7.07 -4.72
CA ALA A 16 -12.18 5.87 -3.98
C ALA A 16 -13.17 6.36 -2.93
N LYS A 17 -14.46 5.97 -3.04
CA LYS A 17 -15.44 6.19 -1.98
C LYS A 17 -14.79 5.73 -0.69
N GLN A 18 -14.45 6.68 0.18
CA GLN A 18 -13.89 6.41 1.48
C GLN A 18 -14.85 5.41 2.14
N THR A 19 -14.40 4.18 2.31
CA THR A 19 -15.17 3.14 3.00
C THR A 19 -15.49 3.71 4.37
N GLY A 20 -16.78 3.96 4.64
CA GLY A 20 -17.27 5.04 5.50
C GLY A 20 -17.03 4.95 7.02
N GLY A 21 -15.86 4.48 7.45
CA GLY A 21 -15.45 4.44 8.85
C GLY A 21 -14.30 5.40 9.16
N SER A 22 -14.24 5.87 10.40
CA SER A 22 -13.10 6.65 10.91
C SER A 22 -11.78 5.87 10.87
N TYR A 23 -10.68 6.58 10.67
CA TYR A 23 -9.31 6.05 10.75
C TYR A 23 -8.58 6.72 11.91
N THR A 24 -7.88 5.95 12.73
CA THR A 24 -7.07 6.45 13.85
C THR A 24 -5.71 5.75 13.88
N TYR A 25 -4.66 6.55 13.92
CA TYR A 25 -3.28 6.08 14.10
C TYR A 25 -2.84 6.23 15.56
N TYR A 26 -2.21 5.20 16.13
CA TYR A 26 -1.66 5.24 17.49
C TYR A 26 -0.14 5.46 17.48
N PRO A 27 0.34 6.67 17.80
CA PRO A 27 1.77 6.94 17.84
C PRO A 27 2.42 6.26 19.06
N PRO A 28 3.76 6.07 19.05
CA PRO A 28 4.49 5.71 20.25
C PRO A 28 4.41 6.83 21.31
N GLY A 29 4.67 6.50 22.58
CA GLY A 29 4.72 7.46 23.68
C GLY A 29 3.35 7.79 24.29
N TRP A 30 3.17 9.00 24.82
CA TRP A 30 1.96 9.40 25.57
C TRP A 30 0.72 9.56 24.70
N GLY A 31 0.89 9.84 23.39
CA GLY A 31 -0.21 10.00 22.44
C GLY A 31 -1.04 8.73 22.20
N ARG A 32 -0.66 7.57 22.76
CA ARG A 32 -1.47 6.34 22.72
C ARG A 32 -2.51 6.23 23.83
N TRP A 33 -2.50 7.13 24.82
CA TRP A 33 -3.44 7.14 25.95
C TRP A 33 -4.73 7.88 25.62
N GLN A 34 -5.38 7.44 24.56
CA GLN A 34 -6.66 7.97 24.10
C GLN A 34 -7.59 6.79 23.84
N ILE A 35 -8.87 6.95 24.19
CA ILE A 35 -9.88 5.92 23.99
C ILE A 35 -10.09 5.74 22.48
N PRO A 36 -9.97 4.52 21.96
CA PRO A 36 -10.23 4.29 20.55
C PRO A 36 -11.64 4.64 20.13
N PRO A 37 -11.83 5.35 19.00
CA PRO A 37 -13.16 5.63 18.50
C PRO A 37 -13.84 4.33 18.09
N VAL A 38 -15.13 4.24 18.41
CA VAL A 38 -15.99 3.12 18.06
C VAL A 38 -17.19 3.67 17.28
N GLU A 39 -17.24 3.29 16.01
CA GLU A 39 -18.26 3.63 15.03
C GLU A 39 -18.71 2.33 14.32
N PRO A 40 -19.80 2.32 13.52
CA PRO A 40 -20.26 1.11 12.84
C PRO A 40 -19.15 0.36 12.09
N ILE A 41 -18.21 1.11 11.47
CA ILE A 41 -16.95 0.60 10.95
C ILE A 41 -15.84 1.57 11.38
N THR A 42 -14.73 1.07 11.92
CA THR A 42 -13.56 1.89 12.26
C THR A 42 -12.27 1.18 11.91
N TYR A 43 -11.24 1.95 11.61
CA TYR A 43 -9.91 1.50 11.25
C TYR A 43 -8.90 2.01 12.28
N TRP A 44 -8.21 1.10 12.94
CA TRP A 44 -7.16 1.44 13.91
C TRP A 44 -5.82 0.95 13.38
N ASP A 45 -4.86 1.85 13.25
CA ASP A 45 -3.50 1.53 12.82
C ASP A 45 -2.56 1.53 14.03
N GLU A 46 -1.63 0.58 14.07
CA GLU A 46 -0.73 0.35 15.20
C GLU A 46 -1.47 0.01 16.50
N ALA A 47 -2.57 -0.76 16.39
CA ALA A 47 -3.46 -0.99 17.53
C ALA A 47 -2.81 -1.80 18.67
N ASP A 48 -1.70 -2.49 18.43
CA ASP A 48 -0.89 -3.15 19.46
C ASP A 48 -0.24 -2.17 20.44
N ARG A 49 -0.19 -0.88 20.09
CA ARG A 49 0.32 0.17 20.97
C ARG A 49 -0.72 0.67 21.96
N ILE A 50 -2.00 0.43 21.71
CA ILE A 50 -3.09 0.88 22.58
C ILE A 50 -2.95 0.18 23.94
N PRO A 51 -2.94 0.91 25.07
CA PRO A 51 -2.91 0.30 26.39
C PRO A 51 -4.07 -0.68 26.55
N ILE A 52 -3.78 -1.90 27.02
CA ILE A 52 -4.76 -3.00 27.15
C ILE A 52 -6.08 -2.58 27.82
N PRO A 53 -6.09 -1.77 28.90
CA PRO A 53 -7.35 -1.32 29.51
C PRO A 53 -8.22 -0.50 28.55
N LEU A 54 -7.62 0.38 27.74
CA LEU A 54 -8.34 1.22 26.77
C LEU A 54 -8.82 0.37 25.58
N LEU A 55 -7.99 -0.55 25.11
CA LEU A 55 -8.33 -1.48 24.04
C LEU A 55 -9.51 -2.37 24.44
N LEU A 56 -9.49 -2.94 25.65
CA LEU A 56 -10.60 -3.76 26.17
C LEU A 56 -11.90 -2.96 26.28
N ALA A 57 -11.83 -1.73 26.80
CA ALA A 57 -13.01 -0.87 26.91
C ALA A 57 -13.64 -0.57 25.54
N ALA A 58 -12.82 -0.19 24.56
CA ALA A 58 -13.29 0.09 23.19
C ALA A 58 -13.82 -1.18 22.49
N LEU A 59 -13.14 -2.32 22.63
CA LEU A 59 -13.62 -3.58 22.03
C LEU A 59 -14.92 -4.06 22.68
N ALA A 60 -15.08 -3.90 24.00
CA ALA A 60 -16.33 -4.20 24.70
C ALA A 60 -17.47 -3.29 24.21
N GLN A 61 -17.21 -2.00 24.05
CA GLN A 61 -18.15 -1.06 23.46
C GLN A 61 -18.53 -1.45 22.02
N ALA A 62 -17.55 -1.83 21.19
CA ALA A 62 -17.80 -2.28 19.82
C ALA A 62 -18.65 -3.55 19.77
N SER A 63 -18.37 -4.50 20.66
CA SER A 63 -19.16 -5.73 20.82
C SER A 63 -20.61 -5.42 21.17
N TYR A 64 -20.83 -4.50 22.10
CA TYR A 64 -22.17 -4.04 22.48
C TYR A 64 -22.91 -3.34 21.32
N GLN A 65 -22.22 -2.53 20.53
CA GLN A 65 -22.81 -1.77 19.42
C GLN A 65 -22.94 -2.58 18.11
N GLY A 66 -22.39 -3.80 18.04
CA GLY A 66 -22.31 -4.55 16.79
C GLY A 66 -21.39 -3.91 15.74
N ALA A 67 -20.39 -3.14 16.19
CA ALA A 67 -19.44 -2.45 15.32
C ALA A 67 -18.39 -3.39 14.70
N THR A 68 -17.85 -3.00 13.55
CA THR A 68 -16.73 -3.67 12.90
C THR A 68 -15.44 -2.86 13.07
N ILE A 69 -14.41 -3.50 13.60
CA ILE A 69 -13.09 -2.89 13.75
C ILE A 69 -12.12 -3.59 12.81
N VAL A 70 -11.39 -2.80 12.03
CA VAL A 70 -10.26 -3.24 11.22
C VAL A 70 -8.99 -2.72 11.88
N ALA A 71 -8.20 -3.61 12.47
CA ALA A 71 -6.98 -3.25 13.16
C ALA A 71 -5.73 -3.67 12.35
N GLY A 72 -4.86 -2.71 12.06
CA GLY A 72 -3.49 -2.96 11.62
C GLY A 72 -2.59 -3.10 12.84
N THR A 73 -1.90 -4.23 12.96
CA THR A 73 -1.03 -4.53 14.11
C THR A 73 0.23 -5.26 13.70
N HIS A 74 1.28 -5.09 14.51
CA HIS A 74 2.50 -5.90 14.43
C HIS A 74 2.38 -7.22 15.20
N GLU A 75 1.55 -7.22 16.24
CA GLU A 75 1.32 -8.37 17.13
C GLU A 75 -0.10 -8.93 16.98
N ASP A 76 -0.30 -10.19 17.35
CA ASP A 76 -1.62 -10.85 17.27
C ASP A 76 -2.50 -10.46 18.47
N LEU A 77 -3.45 -9.55 18.24
CA LEU A 77 -4.43 -9.12 19.25
C LEU A 77 -5.72 -9.95 19.25
N SER A 78 -5.77 -11.07 18.52
CA SER A 78 -7.03 -11.83 18.38
C SER A 78 -7.57 -12.36 19.71
N TRP A 79 -6.69 -12.61 20.69
CA TRP A 79 -7.08 -13.01 22.03
C TRP A 79 -7.92 -11.95 22.74
N VAL A 80 -7.58 -10.66 22.58
CA VAL A 80 -8.30 -9.54 23.21
C VAL A 80 -9.71 -9.42 22.63
N GLY A 81 -9.84 -9.49 21.31
CA GLY A 81 -11.14 -9.44 20.64
C GLY A 81 -12.04 -10.62 21.03
N ARG A 82 -11.49 -11.83 21.12
CA ARG A 82 -12.24 -13.02 21.56
C ARG A 82 -12.68 -12.92 23.02
N PHE A 83 -11.86 -12.33 23.88
CA PHE A 83 -12.19 -12.14 25.30
C PHE A 83 -13.50 -11.35 25.49
N VAL A 84 -13.75 -10.34 24.66
CA VAL A 84 -15.00 -9.56 24.66
C VAL A 84 -16.06 -10.09 23.68
N ARG A 85 -15.93 -11.36 23.26
CA ARG A 85 -16.88 -12.09 22.40
C ARG A 85 -17.04 -11.55 20.97
N LEU A 86 -16.08 -10.78 20.46
CA LEU A 86 -16.07 -10.41 19.04
C LEU A 86 -15.69 -11.61 18.17
N LYS A 87 -16.28 -11.69 16.98
CA LYS A 87 -15.83 -12.60 15.92
C LYS A 87 -14.58 -12.01 15.28
N VAL A 88 -13.42 -12.64 15.51
CA VAL A 88 -12.13 -12.14 15.00
C VAL A 88 -11.69 -12.94 13.77
N ARG A 89 -11.37 -12.22 12.68
CA ARG A 89 -10.68 -12.76 11.50
C ARG A 89 -9.30 -12.12 11.41
N THR A 90 -8.26 -12.93 11.47
CA THR A 90 -6.87 -12.46 11.31
C THR A 90 -6.42 -12.66 9.87
N ILE A 91 -5.92 -11.60 9.24
CA ILE A 91 -5.24 -11.66 7.94
C ILE A 91 -3.76 -11.40 8.22
N ARG A 92 -2.89 -12.35 7.85
CA ARG A 92 -1.44 -12.22 8.04
C ARG A 92 -0.79 -11.85 6.73
N PHE A 93 0.00 -10.79 6.74
CA PHE A 93 0.87 -10.45 5.61
C PHE A 93 2.15 -11.27 5.72
N HIS A 94 2.51 -11.94 4.63
CA HIS A 94 3.75 -12.72 4.57
C HIS A 94 4.95 -11.83 4.24
N ARG A 95 6.15 -12.34 4.54
CA ARG A 95 7.39 -11.69 4.10
C ARG A 95 7.40 -11.56 2.58
N LEU A 96 8.02 -10.48 2.12
CA LEU A 96 8.18 -10.22 0.70
C LEU A 96 9.16 -11.22 0.10
N THR A 97 8.79 -11.81 -1.03
CA THR A 97 9.68 -12.62 -1.84
C THR A 97 10.06 -11.85 -3.10
N PRO A 98 11.22 -12.15 -3.72
CA PRO A 98 11.58 -11.58 -5.02
C PRO A 98 10.47 -11.72 -6.06
N GLU A 99 9.81 -12.88 -6.10
CA GLU A 99 8.74 -13.19 -7.05
C GLU A 99 7.50 -12.32 -6.81
N THR A 100 7.16 -12.08 -5.54
CA THR A 100 6.03 -11.20 -5.18
C THR A 100 6.29 -9.76 -5.58
N ILE A 101 7.52 -9.29 -5.40
CA ILE A 101 7.94 -7.93 -5.75
C ILE A 101 8.00 -7.76 -7.27
N LEU A 102 8.54 -8.74 -8.00
CA LEU A 102 8.55 -8.74 -9.46
C LEU A 102 7.13 -8.65 -10.02
N ALA A 103 6.23 -9.50 -9.55
CA ALA A 103 4.82 -9.50 -10.00
C ALA A 103 4.10 -8.19 -9.65
N TRP A 104 4.38 -7.60 -8.49
CA TRP A 104 3.85 -6.30 -8.11
C TRP A 104 4.41 -5.17 -8.99
N ALA A 105 5.72 -5.14 -9.21
CA ALA A 105 6.39 -4.13 -10.01
C ALA A 105 5.96 -4.17 -11.47
N GLU A 106 5.84 -5.36 -12.06
CA GLU A 106 5.34 -5.55 -13.42
C GLU A 106 3.93 -4.95 -13.58
N LYS A 107 3.01 -5.30 -12.67
CA LYS A 107 1.66 -4.72 -12.67
C LYS A 107 1.68 -3.19 -12.53
N ARG A 108 2.56 -2.65 -11.69
CA ARG A 108 2.71 -1.20 -11.51
C ARG A 108 3.24 -0.53 -12.77
N ILE A 109 4.27 -1.08 -13.41
CA ILE A 109 4.83 -0.56 -14.66
C ILE A 109 3.75 -0.57 -15.75
N GLN A 110 3.05 -1.69 -15.93
CA GLN A 110 1.94 -1.80 -16.90
C GLN A 110 0.84 -0.77 -16.62
N ALA A 111 0.43 -0.59 -15.37
CA ALA A 111 -0.65 0.33 -15.00
C ALA A 111 -0.31 1.81 -15.20
N VAL A 112 0.97 2.19 -15.22
CA VAL A 112 1.42 3.59 -15.40
C VAL A 112 2.04 3.85 -16.77
N THR A 113 2.07 2.84 -17.64
CA THR A 113 2.59 2.98 -19.00
C THR A 113 1.58 3.72 -19.87
N LEU A 114 1.98 4.86 -20.41
CA LEU A 114 1.17 5.65 -21.34
C LEU A 114 1.55 5.25 -22.78
N PRO A 115 0.59 4.84 -23.63
CA PRO A 115 0.85 4.42 -25.01
C PRO A 115 1.57 5.49 -25.85
N GLU A 116 1.24 6.76 -25.62
CA GLU A 116 1.72 7.92 -26.36
C GLU A 116 3.12 8.42 -25.94
N VAL A 117 3.70 7.89 -24.87
CA VAL A 117 5.05 8.28 -24.40
C VAL A 117 6.08 7.27 -24.88
N LYS A 118 7.20 7.75 -25.45
CA LYS A 118 8.35 6.90 -25.79
C LYS A 118 8.76 6.12 -24.54
N GLN A 119 8.55 4.81 -24.57
CA GLN A 119 8.76 3.98 -23.40
C GLN A 119 10.25 3.94 -23.04
N VAL A 120 10.56 4.31 -21.80
CA VAL A 120 11.78 3.86 -21.14
C VAL A 120 11.58 2.37 -20.96
N GLY A 121 12.43 1.54 -21.59
CA GLY A 121 12.31 0.08 -21.57
C GLY A 121 12.55 -0.51 -20.17
N LEU A 122 11.64 -0.24 -19.24
CA LEU A 122 11.67 -0.72 -17.87
C LEU A 122 11.30 -2.20 -17.89
N LYS A 123 12.30 -3.04 -18.11
CA LYS A 123 12.20 -4.48 -17.95
C LYS A 123 12.95 -4.85 -16.68
N LEU A 124 12.18 -5.19 -15.66
CA LEU A 124 12.71 -5.58 -14.38
C LEU A 124 12.94 -7.10 -14.39
N ASP A 125 14.16 -7.54 -14.09
CA ASP A 125 14.51 -8.97 -14.02
C ASP A 125 14.94 -9.39 -12.61
N ARG A 126 15.14 -10.70 -12.39
CA ARG A 126 15.50 -11.22 -11.07
C ARG A 126 16.80 -10.62 -10.53
N ALA A 127 17.78 -10.36 -11.40
CA ALA A 127 19.08 -9.82 -10.99
C ALA A 127 18.96 -8.38 -10.46
N ASP A 128 17.98 -7.62 -10.95
CA ASP A 128 17.65 -6.27 -10.44
C ASP A 128 16.87 -6.31 -9.12
N ILE A 129 15.98 -7.29 -8.91
CA ILE A 129 15.15 -7.38 -7.68
C ILE A 129 15.95 -7.85 -6.48
N GLU A 130 16.83 -8.84 -6.63
CA GLU A 130 17.54 -9.43 -5.49
C GLU A 130 18.26 -8.39 -4.61
N PRO A 131 19.00 -7.41 -5.15
CA PRO A 131 19.57 -6.34 -4.33
C PRO A 131 18.50 -5.42 -3.73
N ILE A 132 17.37 -5.18 -4.42
CA ILE A 132 16.26 -4.39 -3.87
C ILE A 132 15.66 -5.09 -2.65
N VAL A 133 15.42 -6.40 -2.73
CA VAL A 133 14.89 -7.21 -1.62
C VAL A 133 15.85 -7.21 -0.44
N ALA A 134 17.13 -7.44 -0.70
CA ALA A 134 18.16 -7.47 0.33
C ALA A 134 18.24 -6.15 1.10
N ASN A 135 18.11 -5.01 0.40
CA ASN A 135 18.20 -3.68 1.01
C ASN A 135 16.88 -3.19 1.63
N ALA A 136 15.73 -3.56 1.05
CA ALA A 136 14.42 -3.13 1.54
C ALA A 136 13.95 -3.89 2.80
N GLY A 137 14.60 -5.02 3.10
CA GLY A 137 14.15 -5.94 4.14
C GLY A 137 12.72 -6.42 3.86
N ALA A 138 11.83 -6.28 4.84
CA ALA A 138 10.42 -6.70 4.74
C ALA A 138 9.43 -5.55 4.45
N SER A 139 9.92 -4.35 4.09
CA SER A 139 9.08 -3.15 3.95
C SER A 139 8.68 -2.89 2.50
N TRP A 140 7.37 -2.94 2.22
CA TRP A 140 6.82 -2.52 0.92
C TRP A 140 7.17 -1.06 0.58
N ARG A 141 7.28 -0.20 1.59
CA ARG A 141 7.63 1.21 1.42
C ARG A 141 9.08 1.37 0.92
N GLU A 142 10.00 0.60 1.49
CA GLU A 142 11.39 0.59 1.06
C GLU A 142 11.53 -0.03 -0.34
N VAL A 143 10.83 -1.14 -0.61
CA VAL A 143 10.78 -1.75 -1.94
C VAL A 143 10.36 -0.74 -3.00
N ALA A 144 9.29 0.02 -2.75
CA ALA A 144 8.81 1.05 -3.67
C ALA A 144 9.86 2.16 -3.91
N THR A 145 10.58 2.56 -2.86
CA THR A 145 11.65 3.56 -2.93
C THR A 145 12.80 3.08 -3.80
N TYR A 146 13.28 1.86 -3.56
CA TYR A 146 14.36 1.27 -4.36
C TYR A 146 13.97 1.03 -5.83
N LEU A 147 12.73 0.62 -6.10
CA LEU A 147 12.23 0.50 -7.47
C LEU A 147 12.14 1.85 -8.17
N HIS A 148 11.78 2.92 -7.46
CA HIS A 148 11.81 4.27 -8.02
C HIS A 148 13.24 4.70 -8.36
N ILE A 149 14.20 4.46 -7.48
CA ILE A 149 15.63 4.74 -7.71
C ILE A 149 16.14 3.94 -8.92
N TRP A 150 15.80 2.66 -9.02
CA TRP A 150 16.14 1.81 -10.17
C TRP A 150 15.59 2.38 -11.48
N ALA A 151 14.29 2.70 -11.54
CA ALA A 151 13.68 3.25 -12.74
C ALA A 151 14.30 4.59 -13.17
N ALA A 152 14.62 5.47 -12.21
CA ALA A 152 15.29 6.73 -12.46
C ALA A 152 16.69 6.54 -13.07
N ARG A 153 17.46 5.55 -12.60
CA ARG A 153 18.79 5.23 -13.17
C ARG A 153 18.69 4.79 -14.64
N ILE A 154 17.71 3.95 -14.97
CA ILE A 154 17.47 3.52 -16.35
C ILE A 154 17.12 4.71 -17.25
N ALA A 155 16.24 5.60 -16.78
CA ALA A 155 15.87 6.80 -17.53
C ALA A 155 17.06 7.73 -17.81
N ILE A 156 17.93 7.94 -16.80
CA ILE A 156 19.15 8.76 -16.96
C ILE A 156 20.11 8.12 -17.97
N ALA A 157 20.32 6.80 -17.91
CA ALA A 157 21.20 6.08 -18.83
C ALA A 157 20.70 6.17 -20.28
N GLY A 158 19.39 6.00 -20.51
CA GLY A 158 18.77 6.12 -21.82
C GLY A 158 18.90 7.52 -22.44
N ASN A 159 18.83 8.58 -21.63
CA ASN A 159 19.00 9.95 -22.10
C ASN A 159 20.46 10.27 -22.50
N ARG A 160 21.44 9.69 -21.82
CA ARG A 160 22.86 9.89 -22.15
C ARG A 160 23.25 9.31 -23.50
N GLN A 161 22.73 8.11 -23.82
CA GLN A 161 22.98 7.45 -25.11
C GLN A 161 22.39 8.23 -26.31
N GLN A 162 21.30 8.98 -26.10
CA GLN A 162 20.70 9.83 -27.14
C GLN A 162 21.48 11.14 -27.36
N GLY A 163 22.14 11.67 -26.32
CA GLY A 163 22.92 12.91 -26.41
C GLY A 163 24.28 12.77 -27.11
N THR A 164 24.89 11.58 -27.08
CA THR A 164 26.19 11.33 -27.75
C THR A 164 26.05 11.12 -29.25
N GLY A 165 24.90 10.66 -29.75
CA GLY A 165 24.66 10.46 -31.18
C GLY A 165 24.53 11.74 -32.00
N ASN A 166 24.24 12.89 -31.38
CA ASN A 166 24.04 14.17 -32.07
C ASN A 166 25.30 15.06 -32.14
N ARG A 167 26.45 14.59 -31.65
CA ARG A 167 27.68 15.40 -31.57
C ARG A 167 28.73 15.07 -32.62
N GLU A 168 28.56 14.02 -33.42
CA GLU A 168 29.54 13.61 -34.44
C GLU A 168 29.20 14.08 -35.88
N GLU A 169 28.12 14.84 -36.09
CA GLU A 169 27.73 15.37 -37.41
C GLU A 169 27.90 16.89 -37.58
N ARG A 170 28.88 17.51 -36.92
CA ARG A 170 29.20 18.94 -37.15
C ARG A 170 30.68 19.20 -37.36
#